data_AF-A0A6N9C1J4-F1
#
_entry.id   AF-A0A6N9C1J4-F1
#
_cell.length_a   1.000
_cell.length_b   1.000
_cell.length_c   1.000
_cell.angle_alpha   90.00
_cell.angle_beta   90.00
_cell.angle_gamma   90.00
#
_symmetry.space_group_name_H-M   'P 1'
#
loop_
_entity.id
_entity.type
_entity.pdbx_description
1 polymer ?
#
loop_
_entity_poly.entity_id
_entity_poly.type
_entity_poly.pdbx_seq_one_letter_code
_entity_poly.pdbx_strand_id
1 'polypeptide(L)'
;MPVHRFDPTFPKPDRRATIDFMPGSDIPVLRQPFAEGDPLPYWCARPRIGEHHLYDIDLDPAEDENRLGGTDEADMVELLRAGLTAVEAPAEQFERLGVA
;
A
#
# COMPACT_ATOMS: atom_id res chain seq x y z
N MET A 1 2.11 -25.47 -15.33
CA MET A 1 1.59 -24.45 -16.28
C MET A 1 2.76 -23.55 -16.66
N PRO A 2 3.18 -23.45 -17.94
CA PRO A 2 4.17 -22.46 -18.30
C PRO A 2 3.55 -21.07 -18.11
N VAL A 3 4.21 -20.22 -17.32
CA VAL A 3 3.78 -18.83 -17.13
C VAL A 3 4.15 -18.09 -18.42
N HIS A 4 3.15 -17.74 -19.24
CA HIS A 4 3.37 -16.84 -20.36
C HIS A 4 3.97 -15.54 -19.80
N ARG A 5 5.05 -15.05 -20.42
CA ARG A 5 5.74 -13.82 -20.01
C ARG A 5 4.75 -12.66 -20.09
N PHE A 6 4.22 -12.28 -18.94
CA PHE A 6 3.48 -11.05 -18.77
C PHE A 6 4.53 -9.93 -18.68
N ASP A 7 4.56 -9.07 -19.70
CA ASP A 7 5.50 -7.94 -19.80
C ASP A 7 4.72 -6.62 -19.61
N PRO A 8 4.29 -6.31 -18.37
CA PRO A 8 3.59 -5.07 -18.12
C PRO A 8 4.56 -3.92 -18.34
N THR A 9 4.17 -2.96 -19.17
CA THR A 9 4.94 -1.73 -19.34
C THR A 9 4.93 -0.96 -18.02
N PHE A 10 5.98 -1.09 -17.23
CA PHE A 10 6.20 -0.21 -16.10
C PHE A 10 6.53 1.18 -16.60
N PRO A 11 5.92 2.24 -16.02
CA PRO A 11 6.38 3.59 -16.30
C PRO A 11 7.87 3.68 -15.95
N LYS A 12 8.66 4.17 -16.89
CA LYS A 12 10.08 4.38 -16.64
C LYS A 12 10.24 5.45 -15.55
N PRO A 13 11.19 5.30 -14.62
CA PRO A 13 11.55 6.37 -13.71
C PRO A 13 11.94 7.65 -14.48
N ASP A 14 11.64 8.80 -13.89
CA ASP A 14 11.97 10.11 -14.46
C ASP A 14 12.94 10.88 -13.56
N ARG A 15 13.12 12.18 -13.83
CA ARG A 15 14.09 13.03 -13.12
C ARG A 15 13.76 13.26 -11.64
N ARG A 16 12.58 12.83 -11.17
CA ARG A 16 12.17 12.89 -9.76
C ARG A 16 12.64 11.66 -8.97
N ALA A 17 13.15 10.62 -9.64
CA ALA A 17 13.63 9.42 -8.98
C ALA A 17 14.92 9.69 -8.18
N THR A 18 15.00 9.12 -6.98
CA THR A 18 16.17 9.22 -6.09
C THR A 18 16.58 7.84 -5.57
N ILE A 19 17.86 7.66 -5.25
CA ILE A 19 18.29 6.51 -4.46
C ILE A 19 17.91 6.75 -3.01
N ASP A 20 17.32 5.74 -2.40
CA ASP A 20 16.86 5.74 -1.01
C ASP A 20 17.11 4.35 -0.40
N PHE A 21 16.64 4.11 0.82
CA PHE A 21 16.69 2.81 1.49
C PHE A 21 15.28 2.28 1.76
N MET A 22 15.11 0.96 1.71
CA MET A 22 13.84 0.33 2.08
C MET A 22 13.52 0.68 3.54
N PRO A 23 12.31 1.19 3.87
CA PRO A 23 11.92 1.45 5.25
C PRO A 23 12.21 0.25 6.18
N GLY A 24 12.94 0.51 7.27
CA GLY A 24 13.37 -0.53 8.22
C GLY A 24 14.56 -1.41 7.78
N SER A 25 15.31 -1.05 6.73
CA SER A 25 16.54 -1.77 6.34
C SER A 25 17.57 -0.89 5.62
N ASP A 26 18.82 -1.36 5.52
CA ASP A 26 19.89 -0.70 4.73
C ASP A 26 19.94 -1.13 3.25
N ILE A 27 18.90 -1.78 2.73
CA ILE A 27 18.84 -2.20 1.31
C ILE A 27 18.53 -0.97 0.44
N PRO A 28 19.41 -0.61 -0.51
CA PRO A 28 19.18 0.54 -1.38
C PRO A 28 18.08 0.25 -2.41
N VAL A 29 17.21 1.23 -2.64
CA VAL A 29 16.10 1.17 -3.59
C VAL A 29 16.05 2.44 -4.46
N LEU A 30 15.46 2.34 -5.66
CA LEU A 30 15.15 3.51 -6.47
C LEU A 30 13.72 3.99 -6.14
N ARG A 31 13.60 5.12 -5.45
CA ARG A 31 12.32 5.72 -5.09
C ARG A 31 11.85 6.65 -6.22
N GLN A 32 10.68 6.36 -6.80
CA GLN A 32 9.98 7.23 -7.74
C GLN A 32 8.68 7.73 -7.10
N PRO A 33 8.54 9.05 -6.84
CA PRO A 33 7.26 9.59 -6.39
C PRO A 33 6.22 9.53 -7.50
N PHE A 34 4.96 9.28 -7.11
CA PHE A 34 3.78 9.41 -7.98
C PHE A 34 3.04 10.70 -7.65
N ALA A 35 2.61 11.41 -8.67
CA ALA A 35 1.77 12.59 -8.63
C ALA A 35 0.54 12.42 -9.54
N GLU A 36 -0.43 13.31 -9.39
CA GLU A 36 -1.59 13.35 -10.28
C GLU A 36 -1.15 13.48 -11.74
N GLY A 37 -1.74 12.65 -12.61
CA GLY A 37 -1.41 12.58 -14.03
C GLY A 37 -0.27 11.63 -14.40
N ASP A 38 0.44 11.06 -13.42
CA ASP A 38 1.48 10.06 -13.70
C ASP A 38 0.88 8.75 -14.23
N PRO A 39 1.56 8.07 -15.18
CA PRO A 39 1.19 6.72 -15.59
C PRO A 39 1.30 5.77 -14.39
N LEU A 40 0.19 5.09 -14.06
CA LEU A 40 0.16 4.11 -12.98
C LEU A 40 0.49 2.70 -13.52
N PRO A 41 1.09 1.81 -12.70
CA PRO A 41 1.23 0.40 -13.04
C PRO A 41 -0.13 -0.26 -13.35
N TYR A 42 -0.12 -1.32 -14.17
CA TYR A 42 -1.36 -1.98 -14.60
C TYR A 42 -2.22 -2.51 -13.44
N TRP A 43 -1.62 -2.91 -12.31
CA TRP A 43 -2.36 -3.38 -11.13
C TRP A 43 -3.09 -2.26 -10.38
N CYS A 44 -2.78 -1.00 -10.69
CA CYS A 44 -3.55 0.15 -10.23
C CYS A 44 -4.75 0.43 -11.14
N ALA A 45 -4.99 -0.39 -12.17
CA ALA A 45 -6.16 -0.25 -13.02
C ALA A 45 -7.41 -0.68 -12.24
N ARG A 46 -8.19 0.30 -11.77
CA ARG A 46 -9.52 0.16 -11.15
C ARG A 46 -9.56 -0.40 -9.71
N PRO A 47 -8.82 0.18 -8.75
CA PRO A 47 -9.15 -0.06 -7.35
C PRO A 47 -10.57 0.47 -7.07
N ARG A 48 -11.37 -0.24 -6.27
CA ARG A 48 -12.57 0.37 -5.71
C ARG A 48 -12.11 1.35 -4.62
N ILE A 49 -12.48 2.61 -4.78
CA ILE A 49 -12.11 3.66 -3.82
C ILE A 49 -12.90 3.43 -2.53
N GLY A 50 -12.21 3.46 -1.38
CA GLY A 50 -12.83 3.21 -0.08
C GLY A 50 -13.17 1.74 0.20
N GLU A 51 -12.65 0.81 -0.59
CA GLU A 51 -12.73 -0.62 -0.29
C GLU A 51 -11.48 -1.04 0.48
N HIS A 52 -11.59 -1.07 1.81
CA HIS A 52 -10.64 -1.75 2.68
C HIS A 52 -11.34 -2.84 3.48
N HIS A 53 -10.52 -3.74 4.02
CA HIS A 53 -10.99 -4.94 4.68
C HIS A 53 -10.40 -5.02 6.08
N LEU A 54 -11.24 -5.39 7.04
CA LEU A 54 -10.83 -5.66 8.41
C LEU A 54 -11.41 -7.00 8.83
N TYR A 55 -10.55 -7.92 9.25
CA TYR A 55 -10.91 -9.26 9.68
C TYR A 55 -10.29 -9.57 11.03
N ASP A 56 -11.06 -10.25 11.88
CA ASP A 56 -10.56 -10.80 13.13
C ASP A 56 -10.23 -12.28 12.89
N ILE A 57 -8.97 -12.58 12.64
CA ILE A 57 -8.51 -13.92 12.25
C ILE A 57 -8.66 -14.97 13.36
N ASP A 58 -8.78 -14.55 14.63
CA ASP A 58 -8.98 -15.47 15.75
C ASP A 58 -10.42 -15.98 15.82
N LEU A 59 -11.38 -15.15 15.38
CA LEU A 59 -12.81 -15.47 15.34
C LEU A 59 -13.28 -15.95 13.96
N ASP A 60 -12.71 -15.39 12.89
CA ASP A 60 -13.01 -15.66 11.49
C ASP A 60 -11.72 -15.98 10.70
N PRO A 61 -11.16 -17.18 10.85
CA PRO A 61 -9.94 -17.59 10.14
C PRO A 61 -10.11 -17.67 8.61
N ALA A 62 -11.35 -17.65 8.11
CA ALA A 62 -11.66 -17.74 6.68
C ALA A 62 -11.84 -16.37 6.01
N GLU A 63 -11.84 -15.27 6.79
CA GLU A 63 -12.04 -13.90 6.30
C GLU A 63 -13.41 -13.71 5.59
N ASP A 64 -14.43 -14.42 6.05
CA ASP A 64 -15.79 -14.38 5.50
C ASP A 64 -16.57 -13.14 5.95
N GLU A 65 -16.26 -12.55 7.12
CA GLU A 65 -16.96 -11.42 7.73
C GLU A 65 -16.09 -10.15 7.76
N ASN A 66 -16.26 -9.28 6.76
CA ASN A 66 -15.59 -7.97 6.74
C ASN A 66 -16.22 -7.03 7.78
N ARG A 67 -15.39 -6.55 8.71
CA ARG A 67 -15.75 -5.66 9.83
C ARG A 67 -15.65 -4.18 9.48
N LEU A 68 -15.54 -3.83 8.20
CA LEU A 68 -15.59 -2.45 7.72
C LEU A 68 -16.84 -1.70 8.25
N GLY A 69 -16.65 -0.50 8.81
CA GLY A 69 -17.70 0.28 9.46
C GLY A 69 -18.02 -0.16 10.89
N GLY A 70 -17.30 -1.16 11.41
CA GLY A 70 -17.42 -1.67 12.78
C GLY A 70 -16.95 -0.67 13.84
N THR A 71 -17.27 -0.96 15.11
CA THR A 71 -16.91 -0.08 16.24
C THR A 71 -15.41 -0.07 16.56
N ASP A 72 -14.71 -1.11 16.13
CA ASP A 72 -13.27 -1.35 16.31
C ASP A 72 -12.41 -0.75 15.17
N GLU A 73 -13.02 -0.28 14.08
CA GLU A 73 -12.30 0.21 12.92
C GLU A 73 -11.33 1.36 13.26
N ALA A 74 -11.76 2.31 14.08
CA ALA A 74 -10.93 3.45 14.46
C ALA A 74 -9.66 3.04 15.22
N ASP A 75 -9.78 2.05 16.12
CA ASP A 75 -8.66 1.52 16.88
C ASP A 75 -7.69 0.77 15.96
N MET A 76 -8.21 0.05 14.95
CA MET A 76 -7.39 -0.67 13.98
C MET A 76 -6.68 0.28 13.01
N VAL A 77 -7.30 1.41 12.63
CA VAL A 77 -6.65 2.47 11.86
C VAL A 77 -5.51 3.10 12.66
N GLU A 78 -5.68 3.33 13.96
CA GLU A 78 -4.60 3.81 14.82
C GLU A 78 -3.48 2.78 14.93
N LEU A 79 -3.81 1.49 15.09
CA LEU A 79 -2.82 0.42 15.11
C LEU A 79 -2.02 0.35 13.79
N LEU A 80 -2.69 0.52 12.65
CA LEU A 80 -2.04 0.62 11.33
C LEU A 80 -1.08 1.81 11.27
N ARG A 81 -1.51 3.01 11.72
CA ARG A 81 -0.68 4.21 11.77
C ARG A 81 0.57 4.00 12.64
N ALA A 82 0.41 3.38 13.81
CA ALA A 82 1.51 3.04 14.69
C ALA A 82 2.49 2.05 14.04
N GLY A 83 1.96 1.02 13.35
CA GLY A 83 2.77 0.05 12.61
C GLY A 83 3.56 0.67 11.46
N LEU A 84 2.93 1.55 10.66
CA LEU A 84 3.59 2.31 9.60
C LEU A 84 4.73 3.17 10.14
N THR A 85 4.51 3.81 11.29
CA THR A 85 5.55 4.60 11.97
C THR A 85 6.71 3.72 12.43
N ALA A 86 6.42 2.55 13.01
CA ALA A 86 7.43 1.62 13.52
C ALA A 86 8.35 1.06 12.43
N VAL A 87 7.86 0.96 11.18
CA VAL A 87 8.66 0.53 10.02
C VAL A 87 9.24 1.70 9.22
N GLU A 88 9.16 2.93 9.75
CA GLU A 88 9.66 4.14 9.09
C GLU A 88 9.04 4.38 7.70
N ALA A 89 7.74 4.07 7.55
CA ALA A 89 7.04 4.23 6.28
C ALA A 89 7.12 5.70 5.78
N PRO A 90 7.23 5.92 4.46
CA PRO A 90 7.28 7.27 3.90
C PRO A 90 6.00 8.07 4.19
N ALA A 91 6.13 9.38 4.42
CA ALA A 91 5.00 10.26 4.73
C ALA A 91 3.88 10.19 3.67
N GLU A 92 4.22 10.09 2.38
CA GLU A 92 3.23 9.96 1.32
C GLU A 92 2.36 8.70 1.42
N GLN A 93 2.81 7.67 2.14
CA GLN A 93 2.02 6.46 2.37
C GLN A 93 0.84 6.73 3.31
N PHE A 94 1.02 7.57 4.33
CA PHE A 94 -0.04 7.96 5.26
C PHE A 94 -1.12 8.78 4.53
N GLU A 95 -0.69 9.73 3.70
CA GLU A 95 -1.58 10.55 2.87
C GLU A 95 -2.40 9.70 1.89
N ARG A 96 -1.76 8.74 1.20
CA ARG A 96 -2.43 7.83 0.25
C ARG A 96 -3.47 6.94 0.90
N LEU A 97 -3.22 6.52 2.13
CA LEU A 97 -4.14 5.68 2.90
C LEU A 97 -5.21 6.51 3.63
N GLY A 98 -5.11 7.84 3.66
CA GLY A 98 -6.03 8.70 4.41
C GLY A 98 -5.86 8.59 5.93
N VAL A 99 -4.67 8.23 6.40
CA VAL A 99 -4.34 8.01 7.83
C VAL A 99 -3.26 8.97 8.34
N ALA A 100 -2.96 10.02 7.59
CA ALA A 100 -2.10 11.12 8.03
C ALA A 100 -2.67 11.86 9.25
#